data_AF-A0A925NSB3-F1
#
_entry.id   AF-A0A925NSB3-F1
#
_cell.length_a   1.000
_cell.length_b   1.000
_cell.length_c   1.000
_cell.angle_alpha   90.00
_cell.angle_beta   90.00
_cell.angle_gamma   90.00
#
_symmetry.space_group_name_H-M   'P 1'
#
loop_
_entity.id
_entity.type
_entity.pdbx_description
1 polymer ?
#
loop_
_entity_poly.entity_id
_entity_poly.type
_entity_poly.pdbx_seq_one_letter_code
_entity_poly.pdbx_strand_id
1 'polypeptide(L)'
;MEDFLNILERHEITVLVDVRSNPFTKYSAHFNQVPLRNSMQQAGLKYLFLGRELGGKPNDESFYDDEGYLRYDRVADSPMFKTGLSRVLSGIENYSIALMCGEENPTGCHRRLLIARVLLDHGVSVSHIRSGGNIQSESDLVRDEERSDGGAQQLTLFSESLVEKPWRSAKPAVARRI
;
A
#
# COMPACT_ATOMS: atom_id res chain seq x y z
N MET A 1 -8.34 -11.46 15.17
CA MET A 1 -7.03 -12.03 14.78
C MET A 1 -7.23 -13.32 14.00
N GLU A 2 -8.04 -14.25 14.53
CA GLU A 2 -8.40 -15.50 13.83
C GLU A 2 -8.92 -15.26 12.40
N ASP A 3 -9.90 -14.37 12.21
CA ASP A 3 -10.40 -14.05 10.86
C ASP A 3 -9.30 -13.57 9.90
N PHE A 4 -8.34 -12.79 10.41
CA PHE A 4 -7.23 -12.30 9.62
C PHE A 4 -6.29 -13.43 9.21
N LEU A 5 -5.96 -14.34 10.13
CA LEU A 5 -5.17 -15.53 9.82
C LEU A 5 -5.89 -16.45 8.82
N ASN A 6 -7.20 -16.66 9.00
CA ASN A 6 -8.02 -17.46 8.08
C ASN A 6 -8.04 -16.86 6.66
N ILE A 7 -8.04 -15.53 6.53
CA ILE A 7 -7.92 -14.87 5.23
C ILE A 7 -6.55 -15.13 4.60
N LEU A 8 -5.46 -15.02 5.38
CA LEU A 8 -4.11 -15.28 4.88
C LEU A 8 -3.95 -16.74 4.45
N GLU A 9 -4.45 -17.69 5.25
CA GLU A 9 -4.42 -19.12 4.97
C GLU A 9 -5.23 -19.47 3.71
N ARG A 10 -6.44 -18.92 3.57
CA ARG A 10 -7.29 -19.13 2.38
C ARG A 10 -6.61 -18.75 1.07
N HIS A 11 -5.76 -17.72 1.10
CA HIS A 11 -5.00 -17.25 -0.06
C HIS A 11 -3.57 -17.79 -0.10
N GLU A 12 -3.28 -18.81 0.71
CA GLU A 12 -1.99 -19.50 0.78
C GLU A 12 -0.82 -18.52 0.96
N ILE A 13 -1.05 -17.42 1.69
CA ILE A 13 -0.02 -16.44 2.00
C ILE A 13 0.99 -17.10 2.92
N THR A 14 2.27 -16.97 2.59
CA THR A 14 3.39 -17.55 3.38
C THR A 14 4.19 -16.48 4.12
N VAL A 15 4.15 -15.23 3.62
CA VAL A 15 4.86 -14.09 4.20
C VAL A 15 3.92 -12.89 4.27
N LEU A 16 3.72 -12.35 5.47
CA LEU A 16 3.09 -11.06 5.67
C LEU A 16 4.17 -9.97 5.75
N VAL A 17 4.11 -9.01 4.83
CA VAL A 17 5.00 -7.85 4.80
C VAL A 17 4.25 -6.63 5.32
N ASP A 18 4.68 -6.11 6.46
CA ASP A 18 4.10 -4.92 7.09
C ASP A 18 4.79 -3.65 6.58
N VAL A 19 4.08 -2.86 5.78
CA VAL A 19 4.58 -1.60 5.18
C VAL A 19 4.05 -0.37 5.92
N ARG A 20 3.49 -0.53 7.12
CA ARG A 20 3.04 0.61 7.95
C ARG A 20 4.27 1.33 8.53
N SER A 21 4.39 2.63 8.28
CA SER A 21 5.49 3.43 8.87
C SER A 21 5.48 3.40 10.40
N ASN A 22 4.29 3.39 11.00
CA ASN A 22 4.12 3.22 12.44
C ASN A 22 3.15 2.06 12.71
N PRO A 23 3.65 0.83 12.94
CA PRO A 23 2.84 -0.36 13.20
C PRO A 23 2.35 -0.41 14.66
N PHE A 24 1.76 0.70 15.12
CA PHE A 24 1.19 0.85 16.46
C PHE A 24 -0.23 1.42 16.36
N THR A 25 -1.17 0.78 17.05
CA THR A 25 -2.57 1.19 17.19
C THR A 25 -3.06 0.94 18.61
N LYS A 26 -3.86 1.87 19.13
CA LYS A 26 -4.52 1.75 20.43
C LYS A 26 -5.79 0.89 20.36
N TYR A 27 -6.47 0.89 19.22
CA TYR A 27 -7.78 0.26 19.06
C TYR A 27 -7.70 -1.25 18.83
N SER A 28 -6.58 -1.73 18.28
CA SER A 28 -6.43 -3.13 17.92
C SER A 28 -5.03 -3.62 18.25
N ALA A 29 -4.75 -3.77 19.55
CA ALA A 29 -3.42 -4.09 20.07
C ALA A 29 -2.78 -5.34 19.44
N HIS A 30 -3.58 -6.32 19.01
CA HIS A 30 -3.11 -7.53 18.31
C HIS A 30 -2.44 -7.23 16.95
N PHE A 31 -2.72 -6.06 16.35
CA PHE A 31 -2.07 -5.59 15.12
C PHE A 31 -0.86 -4.69 15.39
N ASN A 32 -0.46 -4.51 16.64
CA ASN A 32 0.84 -3.92 16.95
C ASN A 32 1.94 -4.88 16.51
N GLN A 33 3.07 -4.34 16.09
CA GLN A 33 4.15 -5.12 15.45
C GLN A 33 4.55 -6.39 16.21
N VAL A 34 4.76 -6.30 17.53
CA VAL A 34 5.22 -7.45 18.33
C VAL A 34 4.12 -8.53 18.44
N PRO A 35 2.89 -8.22 18.90
CA PRO A 35 1.77 -9.18 18.88
C PRO A 35 1.51 -9.78 17.50
N LEU A 36 1.51 -8.95 16.44
CA LEU A 36 1.25 -9.40 15.08
C LEU A 36 2.32 -10.39 14.61
N ARG A 37 3.60 -10.08 14.84
CA ARG A 37 4.72 -10.99 14.54
C ARG A 37 4.55 -12.34 15.25
N ASN A 38 4.20 -12.31 16.53
CA ASN A 38 4.01 -13.53 17.31
C ASN A 38 2.85 -14.37 16.77
N SER A 39 1.72 -13.74 16.41
CA SER A 39 0.59 -14.43 15.79
C SER A 39 0.95 -15.04 14.44
N MET A 40 1.71 -14.34 13.60
CA MET A 40 2.19 -14.90 12.32
C MET A 40 3.08 -16.13 12.57
N GLN A 41 4.05 -16.02 13.47
CA GLN A 41 4.97 -17.11 13.79
C GLN A 41 4.23 -18.34 14.34
N GLN A 42 3.24 -18.15 15.21
CA GLN A 42 2.41 -19.24 15.76
C GLN A 42 1.58 -19.94 14.68
N ALA A 43 1.15 -19.19 13.65
CA ALA A 43 0.44 -19.72 12.50
C ALA A 43 1.36 -20.31 11.41
N GLY A 44 2.69 -20.37 11.65
CA GLY A 44 3.66 -20.85 10.66
C GLY A 44 3.96 -19.87 9.52
N LEU A 45 3.49 -18.63 9.63
CA LEU A 45 3.70 -17.56 8.65
C LEU A 45 4.96 -16.76 8.97
N LYS A 46 5.70 -16.36 7.93
CA LYS A 46 6.81 -15.42 8.10
C LYS A 46 6.26 -14.00 8.22
N TYR A 47 6.87 -13.19 9.07
CA TYR A 47 6.58 -11.77 9.20
C TYR A 47 7.81 -10.95 8.84
N LEU A 48 7.65 -10.01 7.91
CA LEU A 48 8.70 -9.07 7.52
C LEU A 48 8.20 -7.63 7.70
N PHE A 49 8.96 -6.81 8.41
CA PHE A 49 8.67 -5.38 8.52
C PHE A 49 9.49 -4.60 7.49
N LEU A 50 8.80 -3.86 6.61
CA LEU A 50 9.39 -2.94 5.63
C LEU A 50 8.77 -1.54 5.74
N GLY A 51 8.24 -1.16 6.91
CA GLY A 51 7.64 0.15 7.12
C GLY A 51 8.63 1.33 7.05
N ARG A 52 9.95 1.05 7.16
CA ARG A 52 10.99 2.07 6.94
C ARG A 52 11.20 2.31 5.45
N GLU A 53 11.28 1.24 4.68
CA GLU A 53 11.62 1.27 3.26
C GLU A 53 10.42 1.56 2.36
N LEU A 54 9.27 0.98 2.68
CA LEU A 54 8.03 1.02 1.88
C LEU A 54 6.90 1.74 2.62
N GLY A 55 7.22 2.49 3.67
CA GLY A 55 6.27 3.23 4.47
C GLY A 55 5.64 4.42 3.75
N GLY A 56 4.36 4.67 4.03
CA GLY A 56 3.63 5.84 3.52
C GLY A 56 3.88 7.16 4.28
N LYS A 57 4.80 7.17 5.26
CA LYS A 57 5.19 8.34 6.06
C LYS A 57 6.71 8.30 6.36
N PRO A 58 7.58 8.55 5.38
CA PRO A 58 9.00 8.68 5.62
C PRO A 58 9.31 9.89 6.52
N ASN A 59 10.39 9.81 7.29
CA ASN A 59 10.76 10.88 8.24
C ASN A 59 11.43 12.09 7.57
N ASP A 60 11.93 11.93 6.34
CA ASP A 60 12.63 12.98 5.60
C ASP A 60 11.62 13.95 4.98
N GLU A 61 11.70 15.22 5.38
CA GLU A 61 10.81 16.29 4.94
C GLU A 61 10.91 16.56 3.43
N SER A 62 12.02 16.21 2.78
CA SER A 62 12.21 16.40 1.34
C SER A 62 11.27 15.56 0.47
N PHE A 63 10.62 14.54 1.05
CA PHE A 63 9.59 13.77 0.37
C PHE A 63 8.22 14.44 0.36
N TYR A 64 8.03 15.56 1.05
CA TYR A 64 6.74 16.25 1.12
C TYR A 64 6.74 17.50 0.25
N ASP A 65 5.58 17.83 -0.31
CA ASP A 65 5.35 19.15 -0.90
C ASP A 65 4.94 20.17 0.17
N ASP A 66 4.87 21.45 -0.23
CA ASP A 66 4.53 22.56 0.68
C ASP A 66 3.13 22.41 1.31
N GLU A 67 2.27 21.59 0.72
CA GLU A 67 0.94 21.30 1.22
C GLU A 67 0.89 20.09 2.17
N GLY A 68 2.02 19.40 2.39
CA GLY A 68 2.14 18.24 3.26
C GLY A 68 1.77 16.90 2.62
N TYR A 69 1.61 16.84 1.29
CA TYR A 69 1.40 15.59 0.57
C TYR A 69 2.73 14.90 0.30
N LEU A 70 2.71 13.57 0.40
CA LEU A 70 3.89 12.77 0.12
C LEU A 70 4.09 12.62 -1.39
N ARG A 71 5.25 13.03 -1.89
CA ARG A 71 5.69 12.95 -3.28
C ARG A 71 6.17 11.54 -3.61
N TYR A 72 5.30 10.75 -4.21
CA TYR A 72 5.59 9.35 -4.52
C TYR A 72 6.67 9.20 -5.58
N ASP A 73 6.79 10.15 -6.50
CA ASP A 73 7.89 10.23 -7.46
C ASP A 73 9.25 10.26 -6.77
N ARG A 74 9.40 11.09 -5.72
CA ARG A 74 10.65 11.17 -4.95
C ARG A 74 10.89 9.94 -4.09
N VAL A 75 9.84 9.41 -3.47
CA VAL A 75 9.95 8.20 -2.63
C VAL A 75 10.37 7.00 -3.49
N ALA A 76 9.74 6.80 -4.65
CA ALA A 76 10.03 5.70 -5.56
C ALA A 76 11.47 5.75 -6.10
N ASP A 77 12.03 6.94 -6.29
CA ASP A 77 13.41 7.10 -6.74
C ASP A 77 14.45 6.90 -5.61
N SER A 78 14.03 6.94 -4.35
CA SER A 78 14.95 6.85 -3.21
C SER A 78 15.66 5.48 -3.13
N PRO A 79 16.94 5.43 -2.72
CA PRO A 79 17.67 4.18 -2.53
C PRO A 79 17.01 3.24 -1.51
N MET A 80 16.40 3.83 -0.48
CA MET A 80 15.73 3.08 0.58
C MET A 80 14.49 2.35 0.04
N PHE A 81 13.67 3.03 -0.76
CA PHE A 81 12.51 2.41 -1.40
C PHE A 81 12.92 1.31 -2.38
N LYS A 82 13.90 1.58 -3.25
CA LYS A 82 14.43 0.60 -4.21
C LYS A 82 14.94 -0.67 -3.51
N THR A 83 15.59 -0.51 -2.37
CA THR A 83 16.03 -1.64 -1.52
C THR A 83 14.85 -2.44 -0.98
N GLY A 84 13.83 -1.77 -0.44
CA GLY A 84 12.61 -2.43 0.04
C GLY A 84 11.87 -3.17 -1.06
N LEU A 85 11.72 -2.54 -2.23
CA LEU A 85 11.06 -3.11 -3.40
C LEU A 85 11.81 -4.34 -3.91
N SER A 86 13.13 -4.27 -4.02
CA SER A 86 13.96 -5.40 -4.44
C SER A 86 13.76 -6.61 -3.53
N ARG A 87 13.64 -6.40 -2.21
CA ARG A 87 13.35 -7.50 -1.27
C ARG A 87 11.99 -8.15 -1.51
N VAL A 88 10.98 -7.37 -1.89
CA VAL A 88 9.66 -7.90 -2.26
C VAL A 88 9.75 -8.68 -3.56
N LEU A 89 10.40 -8.11 -4.59
CA LEU A 89 10.57 -8.74 -5.91
C LEU A 89 11.33 -10.08 -5.82
N SER A 90 12.43 -10.15 -5.08
CA SER A 90 13.13 -11.42 -4.86
C SER A 90 12.33 -12.39 -3.98
N GLY A 91 11.47 -11.86 -3.08
CA GLY A 91 10.63 -12.66 -2.22
C GLY A 91 9.51 -13.38 -2.98
N ILE A 92 8.85 -12.71 -3.92
CA ILE A 92 7.72 -13.30 -4.66
C ILE A 92 8.12 -14.50 -5.54
N GLU A 93 9.41 -14.67 -5.85
CA GLU A 93 9.92 -15.85 -6.57
C GLU A 93 9.80 -17.15 -5.75
N ASN A 94 9.80 -17.05 -4.41
CA ASN A 94 9.87 -18.20 -3.52
C ASN A 94 8.73 -18.24 -2.49
N TYR A 95 7.95 -17.17 -2.39
CA TYR A 95 6.94 -16.98 -1.36
C TYR A 95 5.67 -16.36 -1.95
N SER A 96 4.52 -16.80 -1.44
CA SER A 96 3.27 -16.06 -1.57
C SER A 96 3.27 -14.91 -0.55
N ILE A 97 3.27 -13.67 -1.03
CA ILE A 97 3.47 -12.46 -0.21
C ILE A 97 2.20 -11.60 -0.17
N ALA A 98 1.79 -11.19 1.03
CA ALA A 98 0.79 -10.14 1.23
C ALA A 98 1.42 -8.86 1.80
N LEU A 99 1.21 -7.72 1.15
CA LEU A 99 1.59 -6.40 1.68
C LEU A 99 0.45 -5.82 2.53
N MET A 100 0.72 -5.58 3.80
CA MET A 100 -0.24 -5.02 4.77
C MET A 100 0.01 -3.54 5.03
N CYS A 101 -1.09 -2.76 5.03
CA CYS A 101 -1.11 -1.36 5.45
C CYS A 101 -2.14 -1.12 6.57
N GLY A 102 -2.34 0.13 6.99
CA GLY A 102 -3.32 0.53 7.99
C GLY A 102 -4.75 0.63 7.46
N GLU A 103 -4.93 0.87 6.16
CA GLU A 103 -6.23 1.05 5.53
C GLU A 103 -6.80 -0.28 5.01
N GLU A 104 -8.11 -0.49 5.21
CA GLU A 104 -8.82 -1.58 4.55
C GLU A 104 -8.91 -1.31 3.04
N ASN A 105 -9.36 -0.11 2.63
CA ASN A 105 -9.59 0.25 1.23
C ASN A 105 -8.28 0.72 0.53
N PRO A 106 -7.86 0.09 -0.59
CA PRO A 106 -6.66 0.46 -1.32
C PRO A 106 -6.73 1.80 -2.09
N THR A 107 -7.93 2.33 -2.40
CA THR A 107 -8.13 3.52 -3.25
C THR A 107 -7.18 4.68 -2.97
N GLY A 108 -7.10 5.12 -1.72
CA GLY A 108 -6.24 6.23 -1.28
C GLY A 108 -4.98 5.77 -0.54
N CYS A 109 -4.67 4.47 -0.53
CA CYS A 109 -3.62 3.89 0.29
C CYS A 109 -2.27 3.91 -0.44
N HIS A 110 -1.18 4.19 0.29
CA HIS A 110 0.17 4.15 -0.30
C HIS A 110 0.54 2.75 -0.80
N ARG A 111 -0.02 1.68 -0.20
CA ARG A 111 0.20 0.31 -0.67
C ARG A 111 -0.19 0.12 -2.14
N ARG A 112 -1.21 0.87 -2.60
CA ARG A 112 -1.64 0.86 -3.99
C ARG A 112 -0.95 1.98 -4.77
N LEU A 113 -1.16 3.22 -4.36
CA LEU A 113 -0.77 4.40 -5.14
C LEU A 113 0.74 4.51 -5.34
N LEU A 114 1.54 3.97 -4.42
CA LEU A 114 3.00 3.93 -4.52
C LEU A 114 3.49 2.52 -4.84
N ILE A 115 3.28 1.56 -3.93
CA ILE A 115 3.95 0.25 -4.02
C ILE A 115 3.40 -0.59 -5.16
N ALA A 116 2.07 -0.78 -5.24
CA ALA A 116 1.45 -1.56 -6.30
C ALA A 116 1.73 -0.98 -7.68
N ARG A 117 1.68 0.35 -7.83
CA ARG A 117 2.03 1.02 -9.09
C ARG A 117 3.43 0.61 -9.56
N VAL A 118 4.43 0.74 -8.69
CA VAL A 118 5.82 0.39 -9.08
C VAL A 118 5.97 -1.13 -9.32
N LEU A 119 5.25 -1.98 -8.59
CA LEU A 119 5.23 -3.43 -8.84
C LEU A 119 4.64 -3.77 -10.23
N LEU A 120 3.55 -3.11 -10.62
CA LEU A 120 2.94 -3.25 -11.94
C LEU A 120 3.89 -2.80 -13.05
N ASP A 121 4.63 -1.71 -12.84
CA ASP A 121 5.66 -1.24 -13.77
C ASP A 121 6.81 -2.26 -13.95
N HIS A 122 7.03 -3.13 -12.96
CA HIS A 122 7.96 -4.26 -13.03
C HIS A 122 7.32 -5.56 -13.55
N GLY A 123 6.09 -5.50 -14.06
CA GLY A 123 5.36 -6.64 -14.62
C GLY A 123 4.77 -7.59 -13.58
N VAL A 124 4.74 -7.22 -12.30
CA VAL A 124 4.13 -8.03 -11.24
C VAL A 124 2.62 -7.83 -11.25
N SER A 125 1.87 -8.93 -11.29
CA SER A 125 0.41 -8.87 -11.15
C SER A 125 0.03 -8.52 -9.71
N VAL A 126 -0.78 -7.48 -9.53
CA VAL A 126 -1.27 -7.06 -8.20
C VAL A 126 -2.76 -7.31 -8.04
N SER A 127 -3.13 -7.85 -6.89
CA SER A 127 -4.51 -8.09 -6.47
C SER A 127 -4.69 -7.68 -5.00
N HIS A 128 -5.90 -7.27 -4.64
CA HIS A 128 -6.22 -6.74 -3.31
C HIS A 128 -7.10 -7.70 -2.53
N ILE A 129 -6.58 -8.23 -1.42
CA ILE A 129 -7.38 -8.99 -0.46
C ILE A 129 -8.18 -7.99 0.38
N ARG A 130 -9.51 -8.04 0.29
CA ARG A 130 -10.41 -7.17 1.06
C ARG A 130 -10.73 -7.78 2.43
N SER A 131 -11.35 -7.00 3.31
CA SER A 131 -11.73 -7.44 4.67
C SER A 131 -12.61 -8.70 4.73
N GLY A 132 -13.44 -8.94 3.71
CA GLY A 132 -14.22 -10.19 3.58
C GLY A 132 -13.43 -11.38 3.04
N GLY A 133 -12.15 -11.22 2.74
CA GLY A 133 -11.29 -12.21 2.12
C GLY A 133 -11.53 -12.40 0.63
N ASN A 134 -12.34 -11.57 -0.04
CA ASN A 134 -12.45 -11.59 -1.49
C ASN A 134 -11.25 -10.89 -2.15
N ILE A 135 -10.88 -11.37 -3.33
CA ILE A 135 -9.88 -10.73 -4.18
C ILE A 135 -10.57 -9.69 -5.06
N GLN A 136 -10.02 -8.49 -5.09
CA GLN A 136 -10.37 -7.44 -6.04
C GLN A 136 -9.15 -7.17 -6.92
N SER A 137 -9.30 -7.30 -8.24
CA SER A 137 -8.23 -6.97 -9.18
C SER A 137 -7.99 -5.46 -9.20
N GLU A 138 -6.79 -5.03 -9.62
CA GLU A 138 -6.53 -3.60 -9.84
C GLU A 138 -7.53 -2.99 -10.85
N SER A 139 -7.89 -3.74 -11.90
CA SER A 139 -8.85 -3.26 -12.91
C SER A 139 -10.27 -3.09 -12.37
N ASP A 140 -10.73 -3.98 -11.48
CA ASP A 140 -12.06 -3.86 -10.89
C ASP A 140 -12.11 -2.71 -9.88
N LEU A 141 -11.03 -2.51 -9.13
CA LEU A 141 -10.92 -1.37 -8.23
C LEU A 141 -11.01 -0.03 -8.98
N VAL A 142 -10.31 0.11 -10.10
CA VAL A 142 -10.39 1.32 -10.95
C VAL A 142 -11.82 1.55 -11.45
N ARG A 143 -12.51 0.49 -11.91
CA ARG A 143 -13.91 0.59 -12.36
C ARG A 143 -14.86 1.01 -11.23
N ASP A 144 -14.65 0.51 -10.02
CA ASP A 144 -15.47 0.87 -8.86
C ASP A 144 -15.26 2.35 -8.46
N GLU A 145 -14.04 2.87 -8.63
CA GLU A 145 -13.72 4.29 -8.43
C GLU A 145 -14.42 5.18 -9.47
N GLU A 146 -14.31 4.84 -10.75
CA GLU A 146 -14.97 5.59 -11.84
C GLU A 146 -16.49 5.66 -11.67
N ARG A 147 -17.10 4.58 -11.16
CA ARG A 147 -18.54 4.54 -10.82
C ARG A 147 -18.88 5.40 -9.62
N SER A 148 -18.02 5.38 -8.59
CA SER A 148 -18.24 6.09 -7.33
C SER A 148 -18.04 7.60 -7.44
N ASP A 149 -17.17 8.06 -8.34
CA ASP A 149 -16.97 9.48 -8.66
C ASP A 149 -18.12 10.11 -9.49
N GLY A 150 -19.25 9.40 -9.60
CA GLY A 150 -20.51 9.99 -10.05
C GLY A 150 -20.68 10.05 -11.57
N GLY A 151 -20.21 9.03 -12.30
CA GLY A 151 -20.78 8.56 -13.58
C GLY A 151 -21.48 9.58 -14.48
N ALA A 152 -20.83 10.72 -14.75
CA ALA A 152 -21.23 11.71 -15.75
C ALA A 152 -20.09 12.71 -15.99
N GLN A 153 -18.87 12.25 -16.25
CA GLN A 153 -17.89 13.13 -16.88
C GLN A 153 -18.22 13.18 -18.38
N GLN A 154 -18.93 14.23 -18.79
CA GLN A 154 -18.99 14.68 -20.18
C GLN A 154 -17.57 14.65 -20.74
N LEU A 155 -17.33 13.81 -21.77
CA LEU A 155 -16.06 13.81 -22.48
C LEU A 155 -15.83 15.22 -23.02
N THR A 156 -14.83 15.91 -22.50
CA THR A 156 -14.43 17.21 -23.02
C THR A 156 -13.57 16.97 -24.27
N LEU A 157 -13.92 17.65 -25.37
CA LEU A 157 -13.25 17.53 -26.67
C LEU A 157 -11.75 17.91 -26.58
N PHE A 158 -11.41 18.69 -25.54
CA PHE A 158 -10.06 19.03 -25.13
C PHE A 158 -10.05 18.89 -23.61
N SER A 159 -9.56 17.77 -23.08
CA SER A 159 -9.28 17.66 -21.65
C SER A 159 -8.31 18.77 -21.27
N GLU A 160 -8.74 19.68 -20.39
CA GLU A 160 -7.95 20.80 -19.92
C GLU A 160 -6.54 20.34 -19.54
N SER A 161 -5.56 20.74 -20.37
CA SER A 161 -4.13 20.69 -20.10
C SER A 161 -3.56 19.32 -19.72
N LEU A 162 -2.65 18.80 -20.55
CA LEU A 162 -1.74 17.68 -20.24
C LEU A 162 -0.73 18.03 -19.11
N VAL A 163 -1.18 18.69 -18.05
CA VAL A 163 -0.42 18.76 -16.80
C VAL A 163 -0.65 17.41 -16.14
N GLU A 164 0.33 16.53 -16.28
CA GLU A 164 0.36 15.29 -15.50
C GLU A 164 0.09 15.62 -14.04
N LYS A 165 -0.99 15.06 -13.49
CA LYS A 165 -1.29 15.23 -12.07
C LYS A 165 -0.08 14.74 -11.28
N PRO A 166 0.40 15.51 -10.29
CA PRO A 166 1.57 15.11 -9.51
C PRO A 166 1.31 13.76 -8.84
N TRP A 167 2.24 12.82 -9.00
CA TRP A 167 2.16 11.51 -8.36
C TRP A 167 2.46 11.66 -6.86
N ARG A 168 1.40 11.85 -6.07
CA ARG A 168 1.46 12.13 -4.64
C ARG A 168 0.36 11.40 -3.86
N SER A 169 0.43 11.44 -2.53
CA SER A 169 -0.59 10.85 -1.66
C SER A 169 -1.98 11.44 -1.88
N ALA A 170 -3.03 10.66 -1.62
CA ALA A 170 -4.42 11.13 -1.76
C ALA A 170 -4.83 12.14 -0.68
N LYS A 171 -4.12 12.15 0.45
CA LYS A 171 -4.34 13.05 1.59
C LYS A 171 -3.00 13.57 2.11
N PRO A 172 -2.95 14.74 2.77
CA PRO A 172 -1.75 15.20 3.46
C PRO A 172 -1.29 14.16 4.48
N ALA A 173 -0.02 13.79 4.42
CA ALA A 173 0.58 12.82 5.32
C ALA A 173 1.16 13.50 6.57
N VAL A 174 1.47 14.80 6.48
CA VAL A 174 1.90 15.69 7.56
C VAL A 174 1.04 16.96 7.57
N ALA A 175 0.96 17.63 8.73
CA ALA A 175 0.24 18.89 8.85
C ALA A 175 0.96 20.00 8.06
N ARG A 176 0.19 20.96 7.51
CA ARG A 176 0.75 22.15 6.86
C ARG A 176 1.64 22.92 7.83
N ARG A 177 2.83 23.33 7.37
CA ARG A 177 3.58 24.41 8.03
C ARG A 177 2.81 25.71 7.77
N ILE A 178 2.31 26.32 8.86
CA ILE A 178 1.79 27.70 8.87
C ILE A 178 2.97 28.63 9.06
#